data_AF-A0AAF0KGE1-F1
#
_entry.id   AF-A0AAF0KGE1-F1
#
_cell.length_a   1.000
_cell.length_b   1.000
_cell.length_c   1.000
_cell.angle_alpha   90.00
_cell.angle_beta   90.00
_cell.angle_gamma   90.00
#
_symmetry.space_group_name_H-M   'P 1'
#
loop_
_entity.id
_entity.type
_entity.pdbx_description
1 polymer ?
#
loop_
_entity_poly.entity_id
_entity_poly.type
_entity_poly.pdbx_seq_one_letter_code
_entity_poly.pdbx_strand_id
1 'polypeptide(L)'
;MNVKGAATRLPTSRKAATLLLACTIFYPQANVFAQTATTAIPVLPGAASAVSGAGSPTPATDSGVSTGTGTGAVTATATTTPAPQLWRPSTNPGDPIYEQQDDAGQPSAEAENPYEPTVDGGENPRIVTEPGQTPGIRLGTFLLRPSISQTINTQKQTNTGGPSRRNYLTTGIRGTLTSDWSRHALTVTGDGAWERNFGSDKDGEEPRARVEADLRLDLGEETTANLKAGYEFSREDTTDPNALTGAAVQGGEHRFTTGASIERDFGKLRGLAALDLSRTVYTDAKGVDGRPISLSDRDQNGANLRGRIGYELSPALIPFLELNAGMTKYDGRLDNSGYARSSDAYGAKVGAEVDLGEKTRGEAAIGYLRKQYDDDRLASIGALTLDGELNWSPQRGTNVNLGLRTTIEDFAGGPQGGWISYRLDAGLTHELRSNLVARLTGQVVHRTFPSSDMENAVEYTAGAGLTWGLNRYLDLTADVSYQWTPVYDSSELRVGAGLVLKR
;
A
#
# COMPACT_ATOMS: atom_id res chain seq x y z
N MET A 1 37.00 22.97 -31.99
CA MET A 1 37.25 23.01 -30.53
C MET A 1 36.58 21.81 -29.89
N ASN A 2 37.16 21.24 -28.82
CA ASN A 2 36.56 20.14 -28.04
C ASN A 2 36.35 20.60 -26.60
N VAL A 3 35.17 20.31 -26.03
CA VAL A 3 34.88 20.49 -24.61
C VAL A 3 34.46 19.14 -24.06
N LYS A 4 35.21 18.61 -23.08
CA LYS A 4 34.84 17.38 -22.35
C LYS A 4 34.09 17.78 -21.07
N GLY A 5 32.90 17.21 -20.87
CA GLY A 5 32.24 17.14 -19.57
C GLY A 5 32.19 15.69 -19.11
N ALA A 6 32.85 15.34 -18.01
CA ALA A 6 32.85 13.99 -17.46
C ALA A 6 32.12 13.98 -16.10
N ALA A 7 30.91 13.40 -16.07
CA ALA A 7 30.12 13.28 -14.85
C ALA A 7 30.57 12.04 -14.05
N THR A 8 31.30 12.24 -12.96
CA THR A 8 31.73 11.16 -12.05
C THR A 8 30.59 10.82 -11.09
N ARG A 9 30.10 9.57 -11.07
CA ARG A 9 29.11 9.13 -10.08
C ARG A 9 29.75 8.96 -8.69
N LEU A 10 29.07 9.49 -7.67
CA LEU A 10 29.44 9.32 -6.26
C LEU A 10 28.82 8.03 -5.68
N PRO A 11 29.49 7.29 -4.78
CA PRO A 11 28.96 6.07 -4.18
C PRO A 11 27.93 6.38 -3.07
N THR A 12 26.65 6.32 -3.39
CA THR A 12 25.52 6.66 -2.50
C THR A 12 25.02 5.48 -1.64
N SER A 13 25.92 4.79 -0.93
CA SER A 13 25.57 3.63 -0.07
C SER A 13 25.56 3.92 1.45
N ARG A 14 25.82 5.16 1.88
CA ARG A 14 25.94 5.54 3.31
C ARG A 14 25.24 6.84 3.74
N LYS A 15 24.27 7.35 2.97
CA LYS A 15 23.49 8.55 3.33
C LYS A 15 21.97 8.40 3.36
N ALA A 16 21.40 7.31 2.84
CA ALA A 16 19.96 7.03 2.98
C ALA A 16 19.55 6.87 4.46
N ALA A 17 20.39 6.22 5.27
CA ALA A 17 20.15 6.00 6.70
C ALA A 17 20.19 7.28 7.57
N THR A 18 20.48 8.46 7.01
CA THR A 18 20.63 9.71 7.78
C THR A 18 19.42 10.65 7.64
N LEU A 19 18.44 10.35 6.76
CA LEU A 19 17.24 11.19 6.60
C LEU A 19 16.10 10.85 7.61
N LEU A 20 16.12 9.65 8.20
CA LEU A 20 15.06 9.16 9.10
C LEU A 20 15.19 9.64 10.57
N LEU A 21 16.08 10.58 10.86
CA LEU A 21 16.36 11.05 12.24
C LEU A 21 16.40 12.59 12.38
N ALA A 22 15.65 13.32 11.55
CA ALA A 22 15.74 14.79 11.44
C ALA A 22 14.40 15.54 11.63
N CYS A 23 13.35 14.89 12.13
CA CYS A 23 12.00 15.47 12.28
C CYS A 23 11.55 15.65 13.76
N THR A 24 12.48 15.92 14.68
CA THR A 24 12.15 16.33 16.05
C THR A 24 13.03 17.51 16.49
N ILE A 25 12.53 18.28 17.47
CA ILE A 25 13.16 19.46 18.08
C ILE A 25 13.17 20.74 17.21
N PHE A 26 12.07 21.49 17.30
CA PHE A 26 12.12 22.96 17.28
C PHE A 26 11.37 23.51 18.50
N TYR A 27 12.13 23.92 19.52
CA TYR A 27 11.66 24.71 20.67
C TYR A 27 12.77 25.71 21.02
N PRO A 28 12.53 27.04 21.01
CA PRO A 28 13.58 28.03 21.22
C PRO A 28 13.76 28.37 22.71
N GLN A 29 14.97 28.18 23.26
CA GLN A 29 15.38 28.72 24.57
C GLN A 29 16.82 29.24 24.56
N ALA A 30 16.99 30.42 25.17
CA ALA A 30 18.18 31.16 25.60
C ALA A 30 19.63 30.69 25.29
N ASN A 31 20.47 31.67 24.90
CA ASN A 31 21.94 31.54 24.86
C ASN A 31 22.57 31.49 26.26
N VAL A 32 23.52 30.59 26.50
CA VAL A 32 24.56 30.68 27.56
C VAL A 32 25.90 30.18 27.00
N PHE A 33 27.02 30.66 27.56
CA PHE A 33 28.37 30.52 27.02
C PHE A 33 29.12 29.21 27.38
N ALA A 34 29.94 28.76 26.43
CA ALA A 34 31.30 28.18 26.53
C ALA A 34 31.61 27.03 27.53
N GLN A 35 32.26 25.97 27.01
CA GLN A 35 33.71 25.78 27.19
C GLN A 35 34.32 24.73 26.24
N THR A 36 35.64 24.75 26.09
CA THR A 36 36.46 23.90 25.20
C THR A 36 37.07 22.69 25.91
N ALA A 37 37.19 21.56 25.22
CA ALA A 37 38.18 20.52 25.51
C ALA A 37 38.71 19.90 24.21
N THR A 38 39.94 19.39 24.21
CA THR A 38 40.66 18.92 23.00
C THR A 38 41.40 17.62 23.28
N THR A 39 41.31 16.65 22.37
CA THR A 39 42.22 15.49 22.28
C THR A 39 42.47 15.12 20.81
N ALA A 40 43.56 14.41 20.53
CA ALA A 40 44.12 14.28 19.19
C ALA A 40 44.46 12.84 18.76
N ILE A 41 44.45 12.68 17.44
CA ILE A 41 44.94 11.62 16.53
C ILE A 41 46.09 10.71 17.05
N PRO A 42 46.19 9.49 16.48
CA PRO A 42 47.31 9.28 15.54
C PRO A 42 46.93 8.64 14.18
N VAL A 43 47.87 8.74 13.23
CA VAL A 43 47.81 8.34 11.81
C VAL A 43 48.80 7.20 11.53
N LEU A 44 48.67 6.46 10.41
CA LEU A 44 49.74 5.99 9.49
C LEU A 44 49.10 5.26 8.25
N PRO A 45 49.83 5.03 7.11
CA PRO A 45 49.23 5.15 5.78
C PRO A 45 49.63 4.05 4.75
N GLY A 46 49.25 4.25 3.48
CA GLY A 46 49.78 3.55 2.30
C GLY A 46 48.71 2.75 1.54
N ALA A 47 48.82 2.55 0.21
CA ALA A 47 49.81 3.05 -0.75
C ALA A 47 49.15 3.26 -2.14
N ALA A 48 49.83 3.95 -3.05
CA ALA A 48 49.38 4.19 -4.42
C ALA A 48 50.13 3.29 -5.42
N SER A 49 49.48 2.99 -6.56
CA SER A 49 50.10 2.43 -7.76
C SER A 49 49.52 3.11 -9.00
N ALA A 50 50.38 3.44 -9.96
CA ALA A 50 49.99 4.05 -11.23
C ALA A 50 50.81 3.44 -12.38
N VAL A 51 50.15 3.12 -13.50
CA VAL A 51 50.68 2.67 -14.81
C VAL A 51 49.45 2.40 -15.71
N SER A 52 49.46 2.48 -17.03
CA SER A 52 49.96 3.48 -18.01
C SER A 52 49.64 2.96 -19.42
N GLY A 53 49.34 3.82 -20.38
CA GLY A 53 49.02 3.45 -21.78
C GLY A 53 47.54 3.69 -22.10
N ALA A 54 47.11 4.56 -23.02
CA ALA A 54 47.56 4.89 -24.39
C ALA A 54 47.05 3.88 -25.45
N GLY A 55 46.11 4.32 -26.29
CA GLY A 55 45.53 3.53 -27.37
C GLY A 55 44.29 4.20 -27.98
N SER A 56 44.42 4.68 -29.23
CA SER A 56 43.32 5.09 -30.12
C SER A 56 43.84 4.95 -31.55
N PRO A 57 43.01 4.54 -32.53
CA PRO A 57 42.41 5.57 -33.38
C PRO A 57 41.00 5.26 -33.93
N THR A 58 40.31 6.34 -34.35
CA THR A 58 39.18 6.41 -35.33
C THR A 58 39.68 6.21 -36.78
N PRO A 59 38.85 6.09 -37.87
CA PRO A 59 37.54 6.76 -38.15
C PRO A 59 36.50 5.81 -38.83
N ALA A 60 35.42 6.19 -39.55
CA ALA A 60 34.91 7.46 -40.09
C ALA A 60 33.38 7.41 -40.41
N THR A 61 32.74 8.59 -40.61
CA THR A 61 31.51 8.85 -41.42
C THR A 61 30.20 8.11 -41.06
N ASP A 62 28.98 8.55 -41.44
CA ASP A 62 28.54 9.61 -42.38
C ASP A 62 27.31 10.40 -41.86
N SER A 63 26.72 11.25 -42.71
CA SER A 63 25.69 12.27 -42.41
C SER A 63 24.28 11.88 -42.88
N GLY A 64 23.24 12.49 -42.30
CA GLY A 64 21.87 12.38 -42.79
C GLY A 64 20.94 13.49 -42.26
N VAL A 65 20.25 14.20 -43.15
CA VAL A 65 19.36 15.32 -42.83
C VAL A 65 17.97 15.06 -43.38
N SER A 66 16.93 15.36 -42.60
CA SER A 66 15.62 15.75 -43.14
C SER A 66 14.87 16.66 -42.16
N THR A 67 13.98 17.49 -42.69
CA THR A 67 13.22 18.53 -41.98
C THR A 67 11.73 18.37 -42.22
N GLY A 68 10.90 18.58 -41.19
CA GLY A 68 9.44 18.61 -41.35
C GLY A 68 8.76 19.46 -40.28
N THR A 69 8.18 20.59 -40.67
CA THR A 69 7.37 21.47 -39.81
C THR A 69 5.89 21.30 -40.15
N GLY A 70 5.03 21.15 -39.14
CA GLY A 70 3.57 21.14 -39.30
C GLY A 70 2.89 21.67 -38.04
N THR A 71 2.00 22.65 -38.20
CA THR A 71 1.31 23.34 -37.09
C THR A 71 -0.12 22.83 -36.97
N GLY A 72 -0.57 22.47 -35.76
CA GLY A 72 -1.94 22.05 -35.45
C GLY A 72 -2.30 22.40 -34.01
N ALA A 73 -3.57 22.63 -33.71
CA ALA A 73 -3.99 23.33 -32.49
C ALA A 73 -4.97 22.54 -31.60
N VAL A 74 -4.74 22.65 -30.29
CA VAL A 74 -5.70 22.55 -29.17
C VAL A 74 -6.70 21.36 -29.15
N THR A 75 -6.43 20.42 -28.24
CA THR A 75 -7.46 19.80 -27.37
C THR A 75 -6.92 19.83 -25.93
N ALA A 76 -7.77 20.07 -24.93
CA ALA A 76 -7.34 20.13 -23.53
C ALA A 76 -7.15 18.72 -22.94
N THR A 77 -5.92 18.39 -22.53
CA THR A 77 -5.57 17.07 -21.97
C THR A 77 -5.90 16.99 -20.47
N ALA A 78 -7.03 16.39 -20.12
CA ALA A 78 -7.30 15.98 -18.74
C ALA A 78 -6.44 14.76 -18.39
N THR A 79 -5.57 14.86 -17.38
CA THR A 79 -4.37 14.00 -17.22
C THR A 79 -4.27 13.42 -15.81
N THR A 80 -4.36 12.09 -15.63
CA THR A 80 -4.58 11.44 -14.32
C THR A 80 -4.35 9.91 -14.36
N THR A 81 -3.52 9.23 -13.56
CA THR A 81 -3.79 7.91 -12.86
C THR A 81 -3.34 6.50 -13.37
N PRO A 82 -2.63 5.74 -12.53
CA PRO A 82 -2.81 4.29 -12.35
C PRO A 82 -3.28 4.03 -10.90
N ALA A 83 -4.22 3.11 -10.69
CA ALA A 83 -4.79 2.91 -9.35
C ALA A 83 -3.73 2.39 -8.35
N PRO A 84 -3.55 3.01 -7.17
CA PRO A 84 -2.69 2.46 -6.14
C PRO A 84 -3.29 1.14 -5.62
N GLN A 85 -2.50 0.08 -5.66
CA GLN A 85 -2.83 -1.20 -5.02
C GLN A 85 -2.11 -1.33 -3.68
N LEU A 86 -2.90 -1.32 -2.60
CA LEU A 86 -2.56 -2.00 -1.34
C LEU A 86 -3.82 -2.60 -0.72
N TRP A 87 -4.13 -3.83 -1.13
CA TRP A 87 -4.70 -4.78 -0.18
C TRP A 87 -4.25 -6.19 -0.52
N ARG A 88 -3.05 -6.55 -0.03
CA ARG A 88 -2.80 -7.94 0.33
C ARG A 88 -3.37 -8.12 1.74
N PRO A 89 -4.50 -8.81 1.96
CA PRO A 89 -4.84 -9.25 3.31
C PRO A 89 -3.69 -10.12 3.78
N SER A 90 -3.09 -9.82 4.94
CA SER A 90 -1.92 -10.57 5.37
C SER A 90 -2.31 -12.03 5.59
N THR A 91 -1.69 -12.93 4.82
CA THR A 91 -1.85 -14.38 4.98
C THR A 91 -1.10 -14.89 6.21
N ASN A 92 -0.26 -14.06 6.85
CA ASN A 92 0.59 -14.41 7.99
C ASN A 92 -0.22 -14.59 9.29
N PRO A 93 -0.13 -15.77 9.95
CA PRO A 93 -0.79 -16.00 11.22
C PRO A 93 -0.30 -15.04 12.32
N GLY A 94 -1.25 -14.35 12.96
CA GLY A 94 -0.99 -13.32 13.97
C GLY A 94 -1.00 -11.88 13.48
N ASP A 95 -1.11 -11.64 12.16
CA ASP A 95 -1.52 -10.32 11.65
C ASP A 95 -3.06 -10.22 11.72
N PRO A 96 -3.64 -9.37 12.58
CA PRO A 96 -5.07 -9.13 12.51
C PRO A 96 -5.36 -8.37 11.22
N ILE A 97 -6.05 -9.07 10.32
CA ILE A 97 -6.79 -8.48 9.19
C ILE A 97 -7.65 -7.37 9.80
N TYR A 98 -7.39 -6.16 9.34
CA TYR A 98 -7.96 -4.93 9.87
C TYR A 98 -9.49 -4.99 9.71
N GLU A 99 -10.21 -4.53 10.73
CA GLU A 99 -11.53 -3.96 10.43
C GLU A 99 -11.30 -2.79 9.47
N GLN A 100 -12.13 -2.71 8.44
CA GLN A 100 -11.94 -1.80 7.32
C GLN A 100 -12.11 -0.36 7.82
N GLN A 101 -10.98 0.28 8.14
CA GLN A 101 -10.93 1.61 8.75
C GLN A 101 -11.04 2.67 7.66
N ASP A 102 -12.22 2.69 7.02
CA ASP A 102 -12.71 3.66 6.04
C ASP A 102 -11.64 4.07 5.00
N ASP A 103 -11.21 3.13 4.15
CA ASP A 103 -10.27 3.41 3.04
C ASP A 103 -10.98 3.95 1.77
N ALA A 104 -12.04 4.71 2.02
CA ALA A 104 -12.66 5.68 1.13
C ALA A 104 -12.75 7.00 1.92
N GLY A 105 -12.48 8.13 1.28
CA GLY A 105 -12.40 9.43 1.95
C GLY A 105 -13.75 9.94 2.45
N GLN A 106 -14.18 9.46 3.62
CA GLN A 106 -15.28 10.02 4.40
C GLN A 106 -14.81 10.36 5.81
N PRO A 107 -15.46 11.34 6.47
CA PRO A 107 -15.38 11.49 7.91
C PRO A 107 -15.59 10.15 8.63
N SER A 108 -14.66 9.79 9.52
CA SER A 108 -15.08 9.17 10.77
C SER A 108 -15.94 10.20 11.49
N ALA A 109 -17.26 10.12 11.28
CA ALA A 109 -18.24 10.87 12.02
C ALA A 109 -18.33 10.26 13.43
N GLU A 110 -17.38 10.65 14.29
CA GLU A 110 -17.61 10.62 15.73
C GLU A 110 -18.96 11.33 15.96
N ALA A 111 -19.92 10.61 16.57
CA ALA A 111 -21.34 10.84 16.34
C ALA A 111 -21.74 12.33 16.39
N GLU A 112 -22.41 12.82 15.34
CA GLU A 112 -22.83 14.23 15.21
C GLU A 112 -23.83 14.68 16.30
N ASN A 113 -24.35 13.74 17.09
CA ASN A 113 -24.77 14.01 18.47
C ASN A 113 -23.78 13.35 19.46
N PRO A 114 -22.75 14.07 19.94
CA PRO A 114 -22.23 13.76 21.26
C PRO A 114 -23.40 13.95 22.24
N TYR A 115 -23.61 12.97 23.14
CA TYR A 115 -24.70 13.05 24.11
C TYR A 115 -24.54 14.31 24.99
N GLU A 116 -25.41 15.30 24.78
CA GLU A 116 -25.50 16.44 25.70
C GLU A 116 -25.87 15.90 27.09
N PRO A 117 -25.06 16.19 28.13
CA PRO A 117 -25.41 15.77 29.48
C PRO A 117 -26.72 16.46 29.89
N THR A 118 -27.60 15.71 30.56
CA THR A 118 -28.79 16.31 31.17
C THR A 118 -28.37 17.41 32.17
N VAL A 119 -29.16 18.48 32.22
CA VAL A 119 -28.85 19.73 32.94
C VAL A 119 -28.58 19.52 34.45
N ASP A 120 -29.01 18.39 35.02
CA ASP A 120 -28.82 17.99 36.41
C ASP A 120 -27.42 17.45 36.77
N GLY A 121 -26.40 17.63 35.90
CA GLY A 121 -24.99 17.56 36.31
C GLY A 121 -24.50 16.21 36.83
N GLY A 122 -25.06 15.10 36.33
CA GLY A 122 -24.64 13.74 36.67
C GLY A 122 -23.16 13.48 36.34
N GLU A 123 -22.52 12.60 37.12
CA GLU A 123 -21.09 12.30 37.02
C GLU A 123 -20.66 12.00 35.58
N ASN A 124 -19.60 12.69 35.10
CA ASN A 124 -18.98 12.44 33.80
C ASN A 124 -18.82 10.93 33.54
N PRO A 125 -19.60 10.32 32.61
CA PRO A 125 -19.36 8.94 32.23
C PRO A 125 -17.99 8.91 31.56
N ARG A 126 -17.04 8.21 32.20
CA ARG A 126 -15.73 7.95 31.59
C ARG A 126 -15.96 7.42 30.19
N ILE A 127 -15.26 7.98 29.19
CA ILE A 127 -15.23 7.49 27.80
C ILE A 127 -15.30 5.97 27.85
N VAL A 128 -16.41 5.40 27.40
CA VAL A 128 -16.68 3.97 27.53
C VAL A 128 -15.72 3.26 26.60
N THR A 129 -14.57 2.87 27.15
CA THR A 129 -13.55 2.12 26.44
C THR A 129 -14.22 0.85 25.94
N GLU A 130 -14.34 0.73 24.61
CA GLU A 130 -14.97 -0.42 23.97
C GLU A 130 -14.37 -1.72 24.51
N PRO A 131 -15.16 -2.79 24.70
CA PRO A 131 -14.67 -4.05 25.27
C PRO A 131 -13.46 -4.62 24.53
N GLY A 132 -12.25 -4.37 25.05
CA GLY A 132 -10.98 -4.83 24.47
C GLY A 132 -10.04 -3.73 23.96
N GLN A 133 -10.49 -2.46 23.85
CA GLN A 133 -9.60 -1.32 23.56
C GLN A 133 -8.64 -1.03 24.72
N THR A 134 -7.46 -0.52 24.37
CA THR A 134 -6.44 -0.09 25.35
C THR A 134 -6.50 1.41 25.67
N PRO A 135 -6.05 1.84 26.86
CA PRO A 135 -6.01 3.26 27.23
C PRO A 135 -5.02 4.10 26.40
N GLY A 136 -4.02 3.49 25.76
CA GLY A 136 -2.97 4.17 25.00
C GLY A 136 -1.91 4.87 25.86
N ILE A 137 -1.04 5.61 25.17
CA ILE A 137 0.00 6.47 25.70
C ILE A 137 -0.27 7.88 25.16
N ARG A 138 -0.68 8.81 26.03
CA ARG A 138 -0.92 10.20 25.62
C ARG A 138 0.41 10.95 25.47
N LEU A 139 0.60 11.59 24.31
CA LEU A 139 1.81 12.29 23.89
C LEU A 139 1.47 13.75 23.55
N GLY A 140 1.08 14.53 24.56
CA GLY A 140 0.53 15.87 24.35
C GLY A 140 -0.86 15.78 23.72
N THR A 141 -1.06 16.42 22.56
CA THR A 141 -2.32 16.42 21.79
C THR A 141 -2.52 15.17 20.93
N PHE A 142 -1.98 14.03 21.36
CA PHE A 142 -1.97 12.78 20.61
C PHE A 142 -2.12 11.57 21.53
N LEU A 143 -2.68 10.49 21.01
CA LEU A 143 -2.82 9.21 21.68
C LEU A 143 -2.19 8.10 20.84
N LEU A 144 -1.08 7.55 21.31
CA LEU A 144 -0.41 6.40 20.70
C LEU A 144 -0.96 5.11 21.31
N ARG A 145 -1.54 4.22 20.49
CA ARG A 145 -1.90 2.84 20.85
C ARG A 145 -0.91 1.88 20.16
N PRO A 146 0.18 1.46 20.81
CA PRO A 146 1.14 0.53 20.24
C PRO A 146 0.78 -0.93 20.59
N SER A 147 1.17 -1.86 19.73
CA SER A 147 1.25 -3.27 20.07
C SER A 147 2.47 -3.95 19.46
N ILE A 148 2.89 -5.04 20.10
CA ILE A 148 3.94 -5.95 19.63
C ILE A 148 3.40 -7.37 19.74
N SER A 149 3.53 -8.15 18.67
CA SER A 149 3.09 -9.54 18.60
C SER A 149 4.27 -10.48 18.43
N GLN A 150 4.12 -11.69 18.97
CA GLN A 150 5.05 -12.79 18.73
C GLN A 150 4.24 -14.07 18.49
N THR A 151 4.26 -14.58 17.26
CA THR A 151 3.62 -15.85 16.90
C THR A 151 4.64 -16.93 16.53
N ILE A 152 4.25 -18.19 16.75
CA ILE A 152 4.94 -19.41 16.31
C ILE A 152 4.08 -20.01 15.19
N ASN A 153 4.68 -20.17 14.02
CA ASN A 153 3.97 -20.46 12.78
C ASN A 153 4.55 -21.69 12.08
N THR A 154 3.69 -22.45 11.41
CA THR A 154 4.05 -23.51 10.46
C THR A 154 3.39 -23.21 9.13
N GLN A 155 4.16 -23.32 8.05
CA GLN A 155 3.70 -23.10 6.68
C GLN A 155 4.07 -24.32 5.84
N LYS A 156 3.06 -24.90 5.19
CA LYS A 156 3.24 -25.93 4.17
C LYS A 156 2.83 -25.32 2.84
N GLN A 157 3.75 -25.25 1.90
CA GLN A 157 3.52 -24.75 0.55
C GLN A 157 3.70 -25.93 -0.44
N THR A 158 2.96 -25.93 -1.54
CA THR A 158 3.12 -26.88 -2.64
C THR A 158 3.05 -26.06 -3.92
N ASN A 159 4.16 -25.96 -4.63
CA ASN A 159 4.27 -25.24 -5.91
C ASN A 159 4.80 -26.21 -6.98
N THR A 160 4.96 -25.74 -8.22
CA THR A 160 5.59 -26.51 -9.32
C THR A 160 7.01 -27.02 -8.99
N GLY A 161 7.71 -26.39 -8.05
CA GLY A 161 9.01 -26.86 -7.51
C GLY A 161 8.93 -27.99 -6.48
N GLY A 162 7.74 -28.48 -6.15
CA GLY A 162 7.47 -29.50 -5.14
C GLY A 162 6.95 -28.94 -3.79
N PRO A 163 6.63 -29.83 -2.83
CA PRO A 163 6.16 -29.44 -1.51
C PRO A 163 7.30 -28.94 -0.62
N SER A 164 7.12 -27.76 -0.02
CA SER A 164 7.99 -27.19 1.01
C SER A 164 7.29 -27.14 2.38
N ARG A 165 8.07 -27.09 3.45
CA ARG A 165 7.56 -26.75 4.78
C ARG A 165 8.59 -25.92 5.55
N ARG A 166 8.15 -24.77 6.06
CA ARG A 166 8.91 -23.98 7.04
C ARG A 166 8.16 -23.87 8.37
N ASN A 167 8.90 -23.67 9.44
CA ASN A 167 8.35 -23.28 10.74
C ASN A 167 9.15 -22.05 11.19
N TYR A 168 8.48 -21.01 11.69
CA TYR A 168 9.10 -19.72 11.99
C TYR A 168 8.48 -19.02 13.20
N LEU A 169 9.21 -18.02 13.70
CA LEU A 169 8.70 -16.97 14.56
C LEU A 169 8.34 -15.76 13.70
N THR A 170 7.15 -15.19 13.86
CA THR A 170 6.85 -13.85 13.33
C THR A 170 6.78 -12.87 14.49
N THR A 171 7.58 -11.80 14.39
CA THR A 171 7.58 -10.67 15.33
C THR A 171 6.88 -9.51 14.64
N GLY A 172 5.67 -9.18 15.07
CA GLY A 172 4.90 -8.06 14.53
C GLY A 172 5.00 -6.83 15.42
N ILE A 173 4.97 -5.65 14.81
CA ILE A 173 4.86 -4.36 15.51
C ILE A 173 3.72 -3.60 14.83
N ARG A 174 2.86 -2.97 15.63
CA ARG A 174 1.81 -2.06 15.14
C ARG A 174 1.72 -0.83 16.04
N GLY A 175 1.28 0.29 15.49
CA GLY A 175 0.91 1.46 16.27
C GLY A 175 -0.06 2.35 15.52
N THR A 176 -1.02 2.92 16.24
CA THR A 176 -1.87 4.01 15.73
C THR A 176 -1.67 5.23 16.62
N LEU A 177 -1.38 6.38 16.01
CA LEU A 177 -1.22 7.68 16.67
C LEU A 177 -2.34 8.60 16.18
N THR A 178 -3.33 8.88 17.02
CA THR A 178 -4.47 9.78 16.71
C THR A 178 -4.31 11.12 17.42
N SER A 179 -4.54 12.24 16.74
CA SER A 179 -4.64 13.57 17.37
C SER A 179 -5.90 13.70 18.24
N ASP A 180 -5.89 14.63 19.20
CA ASP A 180 -7.08 15.04 19.99
C ASP A 180 -7.56 16.48 19.69
N TRP A 181 -7.29 16.97 18.47
CA TRP A 181 -7.63 18.33 18.05
C TRP A 181 -9.13 18.50 17.73
N SER A 182 -9.70 19.66 18.03
CA SER A 182 -11.15 19.92 17.99
C SER A 182 -11.73 20.36 16.63
N ARG A 183 -11.05 20.08 15.51
CA ARG A 183 -11.46 20.53 14.15
C ARG A 183 -10.72 19.82 13.00
N HIS A 184 -9.55 19.26 13.26
CA HIS A 184 -8.73 18.59 12.27
C HIS A 184 -8.32 17.24 12.86
N ALA A 185 -8.13 16.21 12.05
CA ALA A 185 -7.72 14.91 12.55
C ALA A 185 -6.44 14.46 11.83
N LEU A 186 -5.41 14.11 12.59
CA LEU A 186 -4.23 13.42 12.11
C LEU A 186 -4.21 12.01 12.70
N THR A 187 -4.34 11.00 11.84
CA THR A 187 -4.16 9.60 12.19
C THR A 187 -2.93 9.08 11.46
N VAL A 188 -1.93 8.61 12.21
CA VAL A 188 -0.78 7.88 11.67
C VAL A 188 -0.88 6.43 12.08
N THR A 189 -1.05 5.53 11.13
CA THR A 189 -0.95 4.08 11.32
C THR A 189 0.44 3.60 10.90
N GLY A 190 0.95 2.59 11.60
CA GLY A 190 2.15 1.87 11.21
C GLY A 190 2.04 0.42 11.61
N ASP A 191 2.42 -0.48 10.71
CA ASP A 191 2.44 -1.92 10.94
C ASP A 191 3.62 -2.58 10.23
N GLY A 192 4.12 -3.68 10.77
CA GLY A 192 5.18 -4.45 10.13
C GLY A 192 5.44 -5.77 10.83
N ALA A 193 6.01 -6.71 10.10
CA ALA A 193 6.32 -8.05 10.58
C ALA A 193 7.69 -8.50 10.07
N TRP A 194 8.43 -9.20 10.93
CA TRP A 194 9.66 -9.91 10.57
C TRP A 194 9.49 -11.39 10.85
N GLU A 195 9.74 -12.23 9.85
CA GLU A 195 9.70 -13.69 9.97
C GLU A 195 11.10 -14.27 10.10
N ARG A 196 11.33 -15.14 11.10
CA ARG A 196 12.60 -15.84 11.31
C ARG A 196 12.38 -17.35 11.38
N ASN A 197 12.97 -18.08 10.44
CA ASN A 197 12.89 -19.53 10.39
C ASN A 197 13.62 -20.23 11.55
N PHE A 198 13.06 -21.35 12.03
CA PHE A 198 13.77 -22.23 12.97
C PHE A 198 14.80 -23.07 12.21
N GLY A 199 16.08 -22.95 12.57
CA GLY A 199 17.17 -23.79 12.04
C GLY A 199 17.81 -23.33 10.73
N SER A 200 17.36 -22.22 10.13
CA SER A 200 18.09 -21.49 9.08
C SER A 200 18.12 -20.00 9.42
N ASP A 201 19.29 -19.38 9.30
CA ASP A 201 19.52 -17.97 9.69
C ASP A 201 19.44 -16.97 8.50
N LYS A 202 19.14 -17.41 7.26
CA LYS A 202 19.28 -16.54 6.05
C LYS A 202 18.26 -16.73 4.92
N ASP A 203 17.57 -17.87 4.85
CA ASP A 203 16.70 -18.19 3.72
C ASP A 203 15.22 -18.07 4.12
N GLY A 204 14.40 -17.46 3.25
CA GLY A 204 12.94 -17.42 3.42
C GLY A 204 12.40 -16.49 4.51
N GLU A 205 13.10 -15.39 4.84
CA GLU A 205 12.53 -14.30 5.65
C GLU A 205 11.63 -13.40 4.79
N GLU A 206 10.36 -13.19 5.18
CA GLU A 206 9.38 -12.30 4.50
C GLU A 206 9.10 -11.03 5.33
N PRO A 207 10.05 -10.06 5.41
CA PRO A 207 9.82 -8.81 6.09
C PRO A 207 8.84 -7.92 5.31
N ARG A 208 7.87 -7.37 6.02
CA ARG A 208 6.87 -6.40 5.52
C ARG A 208 6.80 -5.20 6.49
N ALA A 209 6.65 -3.98 5.98
CA ALA A 209 6.53 -2.79 6.80
C ALA A 209 5.75 -1.69 6.07
N ARG A 210 4.75 -1.10 6.72
CA ARG A 210 3.89 -0.05 6.17
C ARG A 210 3.66 1.05 7.20
N VAL A 211 3.65 2.30 6.74
CA VAL A 211 3.25 3.48 7.53
C VAL A 211 2.39 4.36 6.65
N GLU A 212 1.25 4.81 7.17
CA GLU A 212 0.36 5.78 6.50
C GLU A 212 -0.07 6.87 7.48
N ALA A 213 -0.12 8.11 7.00
CA ALA A 213 -0.66 9.26 7.70
C ALA A 213 -1.81 9.86 6.87
N ASP A 214 -2.99 9.98 7.46
CA ASP A 214 -4.10 10.80 6.94
C ASP A 214 -4.27 12.03 7.81
N LEU A 215 -4.27 13.20 7.18
CA LEU A 215 -4.58 14.49 7.78
C LEU A 215 -5.87 15.04 7.18
N ARG A 216 -6.97 14.89 7.92
CA ARG A 216 -8.27 15.54 7.64
C ARG A 216 -8.27 16.99 8.13
N LEU A 217 -8.67 17.89 7.25
CA LEU A 217 -8.78 19.33 7.43
C LEU A 217 -10.21 19.77 7.12
N ASP A 218 -11.05 19.93 8.14
CA ASP A 218 -12.38 20.53 7.98
C ASP A 218 -12.21 22.05 7.72
N LEU A 219 -12.34 22.47 6.46
CA LEU A 219 -12.09 23.84 5.98
C LEU A 219 -13.31 24.76 6.21
N GLY A 220 -14.51 24.17 6.23
CA GLY A 220 -15.77 24.81 6.62
C GLY A 220 -16.86 23.77 6.83
N GLU A 221 -18.07 24.19 7.17
CA GLU A 221 -19.22 23.30 7.44
C GLU A 221 -19.55 22.38 6.25
N GLU A 222 -19.41 22.89 5.02
CA GLU A 222 -19.68 22.16 3.78
C GLU A 222 -18.41 21.59 3.10
N THR A 223 -17.21 21.66 3.71
CA THR A 223 -15.96 21.40 2.96
C THR A 223 -14.85 20.79 3.80
N THR A 224 -14.42 19.60 3.39
CA THR A 224 -13.36 18.80 4.01
C THR A 224 -12.25 18.55 3.00
N ALA A 225 -10.99 18.59 3.44
CA ALA A 225 -9.86 18.14 2.63
C ALA A 225 -9.06 17.08 3.40
N ASN A 226 -8.53 16.07 2.72
CA ASN A 226 -7.61 15.10 3.31
C ASN A 226 -6.25 15.18 2.62
N LEU A 227 -5.18 15.05 3.39
CA LEU A 227 -3.82 14.88 2.88
C LEU A 227 -3.29 13.53 3.36
N LYS A 228 -3.06 12.59 2.43
CA LYS A 228 -2.45 11.29 2.69
C LYS A 228 -0.94 11.32 2.43
N ALA A 229 -0.16 10.59 3.22
CA ALA A 229 1.24 10.28 2.97
C ALA A 229 1.57 8.89 3.48
N GLY A 230 2.28 8.08 2.70
CA GLY A 230 2.53 6.68 3.04
C GLY A 230 3.83 6.10 2.49
N TYR A 231 4.25 5.00 3.10
CA TYR A 231 5.37 4.17 2.69
C TYR A 231 5.04 2.71 2.97
N GLU A 232 5.30 1.83 2.00
CA GLU A 232 5.37 0.39 2.20
C GLU A 232 6.70 -0.18 1.71
N PHE A 233 7.18 -1.20 2.43
CA PHE A 233 8.03 -2.25 1.91
C PHE A 233 7.33 -3.61 2.00
N SER A 234 7.31 -4.32 0.88
CA SER A 234 6.86 -5.72 0.77
C SER A 234 7.76 -6.48 -0.22
N ARG A 235 7.47 -7.75 -0.49
CA ARG A 235 8.19 -8.57 -1.48
C ARG A 235 7.22 -9.13 -2.53
N GLU A 236 7.70 -9.28 -3.75
CA GLU A 236 6.99 -10.01 -4.81
C GLU A 236 6.77 -11.46 -4.38
N ASP A 237 5.54 -11.96 -4.50
CA ASP A 237 5.20 -13.35 -4.13
C ASP A 237 5.69 -14.31 -5.21
N THR A 238 6.05 -15.55 -4.85
CA THR A 238 6.54 -16.55 -5.81
C THR A 238 5.49 -17.05 -6.81
N THR A 239 4.24 -16.62 -6.65
CA THR A 239 3.07 -16.92 -7.51
C THR A 239 2.57 -15.69 -8.26
N ASP A 240 3.25 -14.54 -8.15
CA ASP A 240 2.94 -13.33 -8.92
C ASP A 240 3.27 -13.54 -10.41
N PRO A 241 2.45 -13.07 -11.38
CA PRO A 241 2.75 -13.20 -12.81
C PRO A 241 4.07 -12.54 -13.25
N ASN A 242 4.61 -11.59 -12.47
CA ASN A 242 5.90 -10.94 -12.69
C ASN A 242 7.07 -11.56 -11.89
N ALA A 243 6.82 -12.61 -11.11
CA ALA A 243 7.84 -13.28 -10.29
C ALA A 243 8.94 -13.92 -11.16
N LEU A 244 10.20 -13.79 -10.73
CA LEU A 244 11.31 -14.38 -11.47
C LEU A 244 11.37 -15.90 -11.24
N THR A 245 11.11 -16.66 -12.30
CA THR A 245 11.27 -18.13 -12.30
C THR A 245 12.73 -18.48 -12.01
N GLY A 246 12.98 -19.27 -10.96
CA GLY A 246 14.35 -19.66 -10.57
C GLY A 246 15.12 -18.58 -9.80
N ALA A 247 14.46 -17.57 -9.24
CA ALA A 247 15.03 -16.76 -8.18
C ALA A 247 14.99 -17.51 -6.83
N ALA A 248 16.08 -17.45 -6.07
CA ALA A 248 16.15 -17.93 -4.68
C ALA A 248 15.52 -16.92 -3.70
N VAL A 249 15.52 -15.62 -4.06
CA VAL A 249 14.81 -14.56 -3.34
C VAL A 249 14.25 -13.57 -4.37
N GLN A 250 12.94 -13.33 -4.36
CA GLN A 250 12.28 -12.34 -5.22
C GLN A 250 12.61 -10.90 -4.80
N GLY A 251 12.32 -9.95 -5.69
CA GLY A 251 12.55 -8.52 -5.45
C GLY A 251 11.66 -7.97 -4.32
N GLY A 252 12.25 -7.12 -3.48
CA GLY A 252 11.49 -6.27 -2.56
C GLY A 252 10.99 -5.01 -3.28
N GLU A 253 9.72 -4.67 -3.07
CA GLU A 253 9.09 -3.43 -3.55
C GLU A 253 9.13 -2.38 -2.43
N HIS A 254 9.71 -1.21 -2.72
CA HIS A 254 9.54 0.00 -1.90
C HIS A 254 8.55 0.93 -2.60
N ARG A 255 7.40 1.19 -2.00
CA ARG A 255 6.44 2.14 -2.55
C ARG A 255 6.19 3.31 -1.61
N PHE A 256 6.33 4.52 -2.13
CA PHE A 256 5.99 5.77 -1.47
C PHE A 256 4.69 6.29 -2.07
N THR A 257 3.79 6.79 -1.25
CA THR A 257 2.54 7.42 -1.67
C THR A 257 2.34 8.77 -1.02
N THR A 258 1.63 9.66 -1.70
CA THR A 258 0.99 10.83 -1.08
C THR A 258 -0.29 11.14 -1.83
N GLY A 259 -1.21 11.89 -1.24
CA GLY A 259 -2.43 12.32 -1.91
C GLY A 259 -3.05 13.53 -1.24
N ALA A 260 -3.94 14.19 -1.98
CA ALA A 260 -4.70 15.34 -1.55
C ALA A 260 -6.11 15.25 -2.16
N SER A 261 -7.13 15.13 -1.32
CA SER A 261 -8.52 15.25 -1.73
C SER A 261 -9.17 16.51 -1.16
N ILE A 262 -10.18 17.01 -1.86
CA ILE A 262 -11.14 17.96 -1.34
C ILE A 262 -12.54 17.46 -1.71
N GLU A 263 -13.41 17.41 -0.70
CA GLU A 263 -14.83 17.14 -0.81
C GLU A 263 -15.60 18.40 -0.42
N ARG A 264 -16.66 18.70 -1.18
CA ARG A 264 -17.58 19.77 -0.86
C ARG A 264 -19.02 19.40 -1.19
N ASP A 265 -19.91 19.68 -0.25
CA ASP A 265 -21.34 19.67 -0.46
C ASP A 265 -21.83 21.04 -1.00
N PHE A 266 -22.81 20.98 -1.88
CA PHE A 266 -23.44 22.11 -2.57
C PHE A 266 -24.96 21.99 -2.45
N GLY A 267 -25.45 21.82 -1.21
CA GLY A 267 -26.77 21.24 -0.97
C GLY A 267 -26.81 19.79 -1.46
N LYS A 268 -27.77 19.44 -2.31
CA LYS A 268 -28.00 18.07 -2.82
C LYS A 268 -26.92 17.51 -3.76
N LEU A 269 -25.80 18.20 -3.96
CA LEU A 269 -24.70 17.75 -4.83
C LEU A 269 -23.41 17.67 -4.01
N ARG A 270 -22.82 16.47 -3.95
CA ARG A 270 -21.52 16.22 -3.32
C ARG A 270 -20.45 16.14 -4.40
N GLY A 271 -19.47 17.02 -4.37
CA GLY A 271 -18.35 17.06 -5.31
C GLY A 271 -17.03 16.70 -4.64
N LEU A 272 -16.35 15.68 -5.14
CA LEU A 272 -15.00 15.29 -4.69
C LEU A 272 -14.01 15.41 -5.85
N ALA A 273 -12.83 15.96 -5.55
CA ALA A 273 -11.65 15.93 -6.41
C ALA A 273 -10.44 15.45 -5.61
N ALA A 274 -9.73 14.42 -6.08
CA ALA A 274 -8.63 13.80 -5.35
C ALA A 274 -7.42 13.49 -6.25
N LEU A 275 -6.27 14.07 -5.93
CA LEU A 275 -4.96 13.83 -6.56
C LEU A 275 -4.15 12.89 -5.67
N ASP A 276 -3.80 11.70 -6.15
CA ASP A 276 -2.86 10.79 -5.47
C ASP A 276 -1.52 10.79 -6.24
N LEU A 277 -0.42 10.39 -5.64
CA LEU A 277 0.91 10.30 -6.25
C LEU A 277 1.62 9.06 -5.70
N SER A 278 2.38 8.36 -6.54
CA SER A 278 3.16 7.19 -6.13
C SER A 278 4.55 7.16 -6.76
N ARG A 279 5.50 6.59 -6.02
CA ARG A 279 6.80 6.15 -6.51
C ARG A 279 7.02 4.71 -6.08
N THR A 280 7.29 3.82 -7.02
CA THR A 280 7.74 2.45 -6.75
C THR A 280 9.22 2.30 -7.13
N VAL A 281 9.98 1.64 -6.27
CA VAL A 281 11.40 1.29 -6.46
C VAL A 281 11.58 -0.19 -6.15
N TYR A 282 12.16 -0.95 -7.08
CA TYR A 282 12.40 -2.38 -6.91
C TYR A 282 13.85 -2.66 -6.53
N THR A 283 14.05 -3.57 -5.58
CA THR A 283 15.37 -4.09 -5.23
C THR A 283 15.75 -5.29 -6.09
N ASP A 284 17.03 -5.44 -6.41
CA ASP A 284 17.55 -6.60 -7.15
C ASP A 284 17.12 -7.92 -6.48
N ALA A 285 16.52 -8.81 -7.25
CA ALA A 285 16.26 -10.19 -6.85
C ALA A 285 17.55 -11.01 -6.85
N LYS A 286 17.53 -12.24 -6.32
CA LYS A 286 18.68 -13.16 -6.30
C LYS A 286 18.38 -14.43 -7.09
N GLY A 287 19.19 -14.72 -8.10
CA GLY A 287 19.15 -16.00 -8.82
C GLY A 287 19.58 -17.18 -7.93
N VAL A 288 19.30 -18.41 -8.37
CA VAL A 288 19.79 -19.66 -7.72
C VAL A 288 21.31 -19.77 -7.65
N ASP A 289 22.06 -19.03 -8.47
CA ASP A 289 23.52 -18.93 -8.40
C ASP A 289 24.02 -17.83 -7.42
N GLY A 290 23.09 -17.17 -6.71
CA GLY A 290 23.35 -16.09 -5.77
C GLY A 290 23.64 -14.73 -6.40
N ARG A 291 23.58 -14.59 -7.74
CA ARG A 291 23.80 -13.30 -8.41
C ARG A 291 22.58 -12.39 -8.32
N PRO A 292 22.79 -11.05 -8.26
CA PRO A 292 21.69 -10.10 -8.35
C PRO A 292 21.11 -10.11 -9.78
N ILE A 293 19.79 -10.11 -9.87
CA ILE A 293 19.01 -9.87 -11.09
C ILE A 293 18.33 -8.52 -10.86
N SER A 294 18.73 -7.49 -11.60
CA SER A 294 18.19 -6.15 -11.35
C SER A 294 16.78 -6.00 -11.91
N LEU A 295 15.93 -5.37 -11.09
CA LEU A 295 14.54 -5.04 -11.41
C LEU A 295 14.35 -3.52 -11.60
N SER A 296 15.44 -2.77 -11.72
CA SER A 296 15.43 -1.30 -11.82
C SER A 296 14.87 -0.75 -13.14
N ASP A 297 14.43 -1.62 -14.06
CA ASP A 297 13.57 -1.25 -15.19
C ASP A 297 12.08 -1.22 -14.84
N ARG A 298 11.67 -1.80 -13.70
CA ARG A 298 10.32 -1.71 -13.11
C ARG A 298 10.11 -0.43 -12.29
N ASP A 299 11.17 0.33 -12.02
CA ASP A 299 11.13 1.58 -11.24
C ASP A 299 10.23 2.62 -11.92
N GLN A 300 9.19 3.07 -11.22
CA GLN A 300 8.07 3.80 -11.84
C GLN A 300 7.42 4.84 -10.93
N ASN A 301 6.74 5.79 -11.56
CA ASN A 301 6.02 6.89 -10.93
C ASN A 301 4.56 6.89 -11.42
N GLY A 302 3.60 7.08 -10.53
CA GLY A 302 2.17 7.19 -10.84
C GLY A 302 1.53 8.45 -10.22
N ALA A 303 0.41 8.91 -10.76
CA ALA A 303 -0.21 10.17 -10.32
C ALA A 303 -1.73 10.23 -10.58
N ASN A 304 -2.59 10.03 -9.57
CA ASN A 304 -4.04 10.05 -9.70
C ASN A 304 -4.64 11.46 -9.87
N LEU A 305 -5.80 11.57 -10.50
CA LEU A 305 -6.77 12.64 -10.32
C LEU A 305 -8.17 12.07 -10.60
N ARG A 306 -8.89 11.84 -9.51
CA ARG A 306 -10.25 11.27 -9.45
C ARG A 306 -11.25 12.38 -9.22
N GLY A 307 -12.31 12.43 -10.03
CA GLY A 307 -13.41 13.38 -9.88
C GLY A 307 -14.74 12.64 -9.70
N ARG A 308 -15.44 12.87 -8.59
CA ARG A 308 -16.76 12.29 -8.29
C ARG A 308 -17.81 13.39 -8.12
N ILE A 309 -19.00 13.15 -8.65
CA ILE A 309 -20.21 13.95 -8.41
C ILE A 309 -21.32 13.00 -7.93
N GLY A 310 -21.70 13.12 -6.67
CA GLY A 310 -22.87 12.47 -6.08
C GLY A 310 -24.08 13.40 -6.05
N TYR A 311 -25.28 12.83 -6.11
CA TYR A 311 -26.54 13.54 -5.89
C TYR A 311 -27.30 12.92 -4.72
N GLU A 312 -27.60 13.71 -3.70
CA GLU A 312 -28.33 13.29 -2.51
C GLU A 312 -29.82 13.08 -2.84
N LEU A 313 -30.16 11.85 -3.23
CA LEU A 313 -31.53 11.42 -3.51
C LEU A 313 -32.32 11.26 -2.19
N SER A 314 -31.64 10.77 -1.16
CA SER A 314 -32.04 10.88 0.25
C SER A 314 -30.78 10.87 1.13
N PRO A 315 -30.88 11.21 2.44
CA PRO A 315 -29.77 11.11 3.39
C PRO A 315 -29.20 9.69 3.60
N ALA A 316 -29.73 8.68 2.90
CA ALA A 316 -29.32 7.29 2.97
C ALA A 316 -28.99 6.69 1.58
N LEU A 317 -29.03 7.49 0.51
CA LEU A 317 -28.80 7.02 -0.86
C LEU A 317 -28.28 8.15 -1.75
N ILE A 318 -27.01 8.04 -2.15
CA ILE A 318 -26.30 9.01 -2.99
C ILE A 318 -25.84 8.30 -4.29
N PRO A 319 -26.67 8.26 -5.36
CA PRO A 319 -26.19 7.91 -6.70
C PRO A 319 -25.08 8.86 -7.16
N PHE A 320 -24.03 8.32 -7.79
CA PHE A 320 -22.86 9.09 -8.23
C PHE A 320 -22.32 8.71 -9.61
N LEU A 321 -21.61 9.65 -10.21
CA LEU A 321 -20.72 9.48 -11.36
C LEU A 321 -19.28 9.75 -10.90
N GLU A 322 -18.32 8.91 -11.29
CA GLU A 322 -16.90 9.10 -11.01
C GLU A 322 -16.04 8.89 -12.27
N LEU A 323 -15.03 9.75 -12.46
CA LEU A 323 -14.10 9.78 -13.59
C LEU A 323 -12.65 9.68 -13.10
N ASN A 324 -11.83 8.92 -13.83
CA ASN A 324 -10.40 8.62 -13.60
C ASN A 324 -9.64 8.47 -14.95
N ALA A 325 -8.30 8.31 -14.98
CA ALA A 325 -7.49 8.06 -16.20
C ALA A 325 -6.29 7.05 -15.99
N GLY A 326 -5.01 7.09 -16.48
CA GLY A 326 -4.20 8.07 -17.26
C GLY A 326 -2.82 8.58 -16.72
N MET A 327 -1.89 7.77 -16.14
CA MET A 327 -0.40 8.03 -16.18
C MET A 327 0.51 7.10 -15.30
N THR A 328 1.14 6.09 -15.88
CA THR A 328 2.32 5.35 -15.36
C THR A 328 3.57 5.80 -16.09
N LYS A 329 4.65 6.15 -15.38
CA LYS A 329 5.93 6.55 -16.00
C LYS A 329 7.12 5.85 -15.38
N TYR A 330 7.67 4.90 -16.13
CA TYR A 330 8.90 4.17 -15.80
C TYR A 330 10.12 5.07 -15.98
N ASP A 331 11.15 4.89 -15.14
CA ASP A 331 12.40 5.65 -15.23
C ASP A 331 13.22 5.29 -16.48
N GLY A 332 13.10 4.03 -16.92
CA GLY A 332 13.59 3.56 -18.22
C GLY A 332 12.58 3.86 -19.32
N ARG A 333 13.01 4.49 -20.43
CA ARG A 333 12.18 4.64 -21.63
C ARG A 333 11.85 3.29 -22.29
N LEU A 334 12.68 2.28 -22.06
CA LEU A 334 12.49 0.90 -22.48
C LEU A 334 12.80 -0.02 -21.30
N ASP A 335 12.03 -1.09 -21.14
CA ASP A 335 12.31 -2.19 -20.22
C ASP A 335 13.50 -3.06 -20.67
N ASN A 336 13.90 -4.05 -19.86
CA ASN A 336 14.94 -5.03 -20.24
C ASN A 336 14.55 -5.89 -21.46
N SER A 337 13.29 -5.87 -21.92
CA SER A 337 12.80 -6.55 -23.13
C SER A 337 12.79 -5.65 -24.38
N GLY A 338 13.06 -4.35 -24.22
CA GLY A 338 13.07 -3.36 -25.30
C GLY A 338 11.70 -2.72 -25.62
N TYR A 339 10.77 -2.62 -24.67
CA TYR A 339 9.42 -2.03 -24.81
C TYR A 339 9.20 -0.81 -23.91
N ALA A 340 8.47 0.21 -24.39
CA ALA A 340 8.09 1.38 -23.58
C ALA A 340 6.80 1.10 -22.78
N ARG A 341 6.96 0.71 -21.50
CA ARG A 341 5.83 0.33 -20.61
C ARG A 341 5.09 1.48 -19.92
N SER A 342 5.61 2.70 -20.04
CA SER A 342 4.86 3.91 -19.66
C SER A 342 3.51 3.94 -20.35
N SER A 343 2.47 4.43 -19.66
CA SER A 343 1.09 4.19 -20.07
C SER A 343 0.10 5.21 -19.53
N ASP A 344 -0.84 5.61 -20.37
CA ASP A 344 -2.07 6.28 -19.96
C ASP A 344 -3.22 5.26 -19.86
N ALA A 345 -4.38 5.73 -19.43
CA ALA A 345 -5.59 4.97 -19.13
C ALA A 345 -6.76 5.96 -19.02
N TYR A 346 -8.01 5.54 -19.16
CA TYR A 346 -9.21 6.40 -19.10
C TYR A 346 -10.37 5.59 -18.52
N GLY A 347 -10.99 6.09 -17.45
CA GLY A 347 -11.96 5.34 -16.65
C GLY A 347 -13.19 6.15 -16.25
N ALA A 348 -14.37 5.55 -16.36
CA ALA A 348 -15.63 6.13 -15.89
C ALA A 348 -16.49 5.05 -15.24
N LYS A 349 -17.05 5.33 -14.06
CA LYS A 349 -17.96 4.44 -13.34
C LYS A 349 -19.18 5.21 -12.83
N VAL A 350 -20.32 4.52 -12.76
CA VAL A 350 -21.55 4.99 -12.13
C VAL A 350 -21.91 4.05 -11.00
N GLY A 351 -22.40 4.59 -9.90
CA GLY A 351 -22.69 3.81 -8.70
C GLY A 351 -23.71 4.46 -7.79
N ALA A 352 -23.90 3.84 -6.64
CA ALA A 352 -24.63 4.42 -5.53
C ALA A 352 -23.94 4.10 -4.21
N GLU A 353 -23.88 5.11 -3.37
CA GLU A 353 -23.47 5.05 -1.97
C GLU A 353 -24.73 4.96 -1.09
N VAL A 354 -24.68 4.17 -0.03
CA VAL A 354 -25.76 3.91 0.93
C VAL A 354 -25.21 4.12 2.32
N ASP A 355 -25.89 4.96 3.10
CA ASP A 355 -25.62 5.13 4.53
C ASP A 355 -26.90 4.88 5.34
N LEU A 356 -26.86 3.89 6.22
CA LEU A 356 -27.92 3.55 7.18
C LEU A 356 -27.36 3.59 8.61
N GLY A 357 -26.34 4.43 8.83
CA GLY A 357 -25.60 4.61 10.08
C GLY A 357 -24.86 3.35 10.49
N GLU A 358 -24.83 3.10 11.81
CA GLU A 358 -24.15 1.96 12.46
C GLU A 358 -24.45 0.57 11.84
N LYS A 359 -25.57 0.43 11.12
CA LYS A 359 -26.04 -0.86 10.58
C LYS A 359 -25.41 -1.23 9.24
N THR A 360 -25.37 -0.29 8.29
CA THR A 360 -24.93 -0.58 6.92
C THR A 360 -24.41 0.71 6.29
N ARG A 361 -23.14 0.75 5.90
CA ARG A 361 -22.58 1.81 5.05
C ARG A 361 -21.78 1.21 3.90
N GLY A 362 -21.76 1.84 2.72
CA GLY A 362 -20.96 1.36 1.60
C GLY A 362 -21.35 1.92 0.23
N GLU A 363 -20.59 1.55 -0.80
CA GLU A 363 -20.86 1.89 -2.20
C GLU A 363 -20.79 0.68 -3.12
N ALA A 364 -21.50 0.73 -4.24
CA ALA A 364 -21.31 -0.18 -5.37
C ALA A 364 -21.34 0.59 -6.69
N ALA A 365 -20.38 0.33 -7.56
CA ALA A 365 -20.22 0.98 -8.85
C ALA A 365 -19.90 -0.02 -9.96
N ILE A 366 -20.38 0.30 -11.17
CA ILE A 366 -20.03 -0.38 -12.41
C ILE A 366 -19.45 0.62 -13.40
N GLY A 367 -18.43 0.23 -14.14
CA GLY A 367 -17.71 1.16 -15.00
C GLY A 367 -16.95 0.50 -16.15
N TYR A 368 -16.14 1.31 -16.81
CA TYR A 368 -15.19 0.85 -17.81
C TYR A 368 -13.87 1.59 -17.63
N LEU A 369 -12.76 0.85 -17.63
CA LEU A 369 -11.40 1.35 -17.52
C LEU A 369 -10.59 0.82 -18.71
N ARG A 370 -9.99 1.72 -19.48
CA ARG A 370 -9.04 1.38 -20.56
C ARG A 370 -7.63 1.77 -20.14
N LYS A 371 -6.60 1.00 -20.49
CA LYS A 371 -5.16 1.33 -20.36
C LYS A 371 -4.46 1.22 -21.71
N GLN A 372 -3.59 2.15 -22.04
CA GLN A 372 -2.85 2.24 -23.31
C GLN A 372 -1.38 2.58 -23.03
N TYR A 373 -0.46 1.83 -23.63
CA TYR A 373 0.98 2.01 -23.48
C TYR A 373 1.54 3.01 -24.50
N ASP A 374 2.69 3.60 -24.18
CA ASP A 374 3.49 4.46 -25.08
C ASP A 374 4.04 3.68 -26.29
N ASP A 375 4.11 2.35 -26.19
CA ASP A 375 4.58 1.45 -27.24
C ASP A 375 3.41 0.82 -28.01
N ASP A 376 3.21 1.20 -29.27
CA ASP A 376 2.14 0.65 -30.15
C ASP A 376 2.20 -0.88 -30.32
N ARG A 377 3.31 -1.53 -29.93
CA ARG A 377 3.43 -3.00 -29.93
C ARG A 377 2.74 -3.67 -28.73
N LEU A 378 2.44 -2.93 -27.66
CA LEU A 378 1.74 -3.42 -26.48
C LEU A 378 0.25 -3.07 -26.59
N ALA A 379 -0.60 -4.09 -26.73
CA ALA A 379 -2.04 -3.89 -26.94
C ALA A 379 -2.72 -3.17 -25.76
N SER A 380 -3.55 -2.15 -26.07
CA SER A 380 -4.34 -1.43 -25.05
C SER A 380 -5.36 -2.36 -24.39
N ILE A 381 -5.39 -2.40 -23.05
CA ILE A 381 -6.29 -3.24 -22.26
C ILE A 381 -7.59 -2.49 -22.00
N GLY A 382 -8.73 -3.18 -22.02
CA GLY A 382 -10.03 -2.64 -21.63
C GLY A 382 -10.76 -3.57 -20.67
N ALA A 383 -11.12 -3.04 -19.51
CA ALA A 383 -11.80 -3.76 -18.44
C ALA A 383 -13.19 -3.14 -18.18
N LEU A 384 -14.23 -3.99 -18.10
CA LEU A 384 -15.44 -3.65 -17.37
C LEU A 384 -15.07 -3.62 -15.89
N THR A 385 -15.40 -2.55 -15.16
CA THR A 385 -15.10 -2.49 -13.71
C THR A 385 -16.34 -2.82 -12.88
N LEU A 386 -16.08 -3.58 -11.82
CA LEU A 386 -16.98 -3.87 -10.72
C LEU A 386 -16.20 -3.47 -9.46
N ASP A 387 -16.65 -2.41 -8.79
CA ASP A 387 -15.96 -1.80 -7.65
C ASP A 387 -16.98 -1.51 -6.53
N GLY A 388 -16.59 -1.65 -5.28
CA GLY A 388 -17.47 -1.36 -4.15
C GLY A 388 -16.92 -1.76 -2.79
N GLU A 389 -17.59 -1.28 -1.76
CA GLU A 389 -17.32 -1.56 -0.35
C GLU A 389 -18.66 -1.69 0.38
N LEU A 390 -18.80 -2.66 1.28
CA LEU A 390 -19.97 -2.79 2.14
C LEU A 390 -19.56 -3.19 3.56
N ASN A 391 -19.77 -2.28 4.50
CA ASN A 391 -19.63 -2.51 5.93
C ASN A 391 -21.02 -2.70 6.53
N TRP A 392 -21.32 -3.90 7.02
CA TRP A 392 -22.63 -4.31 7.50
C TRP A 392 -22.56 -4.95 8.88
N SER A 393 -23.31 -4.40 9.83
CA SER A 393 -23.41 -4.83 11.23
C SER A 393 -24.78 -5.48 11.47
N PRO A 394 -25.03 -6.74 11.04
CA PRO A 394 -26.34 -7.41 11.14
C PRO A 394 -26.90 -7.47 12.56
N GLN A 395 -26.03 -7.55 13.55
CA GLN A 395 -26.35 -7.53 14.98
C GLN A 395 -25.15 -6.99 15.77
N ARG A 396 -25.37 -6.54 17.00
CA ARG A 396 -24.26 -6.10 17.88
C ARG A 396 -23.24 -7.21 18.07
N GLY A 397 -21.95 -6.88 17.92
CA GLY A 397 -20.87 -7.85 18.02
C GLY A 397 -20.76 -8.79 16.82
N THR A 398 -21.31 -8.43 15.66
CA THR A 398 -21.07 -9.10 14.38
C THR A 398 -20.92 -8.07 13.27
N ASN A 399 -19.72 -7.95 12.71
CA ASN A 399 -19.43 -7.05 11.59
C ASN A 399 -19.09 -7.88 10.34
N VAL A 400 -19.57 -7.46 9.18
CA VAL A 400 -19.31 -8.03 7.87
C VAL A 400 -18.73 -6.95 6.97
N ASN A 401 -17.61 -7.23 6.32
CA ASN A 401 -16.96 -6.35 5.36
C ASN A 401 -16.91 -7.06 4.00
N LEU A 402 -17.38 -6.44 2.93
CA LEU A 402 -17.21 -6.94 1.56
C LEU A 402 -16.51 -5.87 0.72
N GLY A 403 -15.46 -6.25 0.00
CA GLY A 403 -14.77 -5.39 -0.95
C GLY A 403 -14.82 -5.97 -2.36
N LEU A 404 -15.15 -5.14 -3.35
CA LEU A 404 -15.02 -5.44 -4.77
C LEU A 404 -14.06 -4.43 -5.39
N ARG A 405 -13.10 -4.91 -6.20
CA ARG A 405 -12.18 -4.02 -6.91
C ARG A 405 -11.73 -4.61 -8.23
N THR A 406 -11.74 -3.78 -9.26
CA THR A 406 -11.14 -4.11 -10.56
C THR A 406 -9.90 -3.27 -10.79
N THR A 407 -8.81 -3.89 -11.27
CA THR A 407 -7.58 -3.16 -11.65
C THR A 407 -6.97 -3.71 -12.94
N ILE A 408 -6.09 -2.91 -13.55
CA ILE A 408 -5.23 -3.33 -14.66
C ILE A 408 -3.78 -3.24 -14.17
N GLU A 409 -3.13 -4.40 -14.09
CA GLU A 409 -1.75 -4.59 -13.63
C GLU A 409 -0.84 -4.82 -14.84
N ASP A 410 0.42 -4.37 -14.78
CA ASP A 410 1.36 -4.46 -15.92
C ASP A 410 2.21 -5.72 -15.85
N PHE A 411 2.51 -6.32 -17.01
CA PHE A 411 3.62 -7.26 -17.09
C PHE A 411 4.95 -6.52 -16.96
N ALA A 412 5.91 -7.14 -16.30
CA ALA A 412 7.25 -6.60 -16.07
C ALA A 412 8.27 -6.94 -17.16
N GLY A 413 7.82 -7.43 -18.32
CA GLY A 413 8.67 -7.81 -19.45
C GLY A 413 7.91 -8.57 -20.54
N GLY A 414 8.63 -8.92 -21.61
CA GLY A 414 8.08 -9.63 -22.77
C GLY A 414 7.26 -8.75 -23.72
N PRO A 415 6.64 -9.34 -24.76
CA PRO A 415 5.74 -8.64 -25.69
C PRO A 415 4.33 -8.35 -25.13
N GLN A 416 4.00 -8.81 -23.93
CA GLN A 416 2.68 -8.65 -23.31
C GLN A 416 2.54 -7.29 -22.62
N GLY A 417 1.34 -6.70 -22.66
CA GLY A 417 1.06 -5.45 -21.95
C GLY A 417 0.89 -5.68 -20.45
N GLY A 418 -0.20 -6.36 -20.09
CA GLY A 418 -0.63 -6.57 -18.70
C GLY A 418 -1.89 -7.44 -18.60
N TRP A 419 -2.50 -7.47 -17.41
CA TRP A 419 -3.67 -8.27 -17.08
C TRP A 419 -4.75 -7.47 -16.35
N ILE A 420 -5.99 -7.99 -16.36
CA ILE A 420 -7.11 -7.44 -15.60
C ILE A 420 -7.31 -8.30 -14.35
N SER A 421 -7.42 -7.67 -13.19
CA SER A 421 -7.45 -8.30 -11.88
C SER A 421 -8.75 -7.92 -11.17
N TYR A 422 -9.66 -8.88 -11.02
CA TYR A 422 -10.91 -8.73 -10.29
C TYR A 422 -10.76 -9.36 -8.91
N ARG A 423 -10.86 -8.55 -7.85
CA ARG A 423 -10.77 -9.00 -6.47
C ARG A 423 -12.13 -8.88 -5.77
N LEU A 424 -12.53 -9.97 -5.11
CA LEU A 424 -13.56 -9.99 -4.09
C LEU A 424 -12.89 -10.30 -2.75
N ASP A 425 -12.97 -9.38 -1.81
CA ASP A 425 -12.58 -9.56 -0.40
C ASP A 425 -13.85 -9.71 0.46
N ALA A 426 -13.80 -10.58 1.45
CA ALA A 426 -14.88 -10.80 2.40
C ALA A 426 -14.34 -11.03 3.81
N GLY A 427 -14.89 -10.33 4.81
CA GLY A 427 -14.57 -10.46 6.22
C GLY A 427 -15.82 -10.59 7.07
N LEU A 428 -15.71 -11.36 8.15
CA LEU A 428 -16.70 -11.53 9.20
C LEU A 428 -15.96 -11.52 10.55
N THR A 429 -16.27 -10.56 11.41
CA THR A 429 -15.86 -10.57 12.83
C THR A 429 -17.07 -10.90 13.69
N HIS A 430 -16.86 -11.66 14.78
CA HIS A 430 -17.92 -11.93 15.75
C HIS A 430 -17.38 -12.01 17.18
N GLU A 431 -17.92 -11.16 18.05
CA GLU A 431 -17.76 -11.23 19.51
C GLU A 431 -18.49 -12.47 20.06
N LEU A 432 -17.76 -13.58 20.25
CA LEU A 432 -18.28 -14.77 20.93
C LEU A 432 -18.51 -14.49 22.42
N ARG A 433 -17.67 -13.63 23.02
CA ARG A 433 -17.74 -13.10 24.40
C ARG A 433 -17.00 -11.75 24.45
N SER A 434 -17.22 -10.96 25.49
CA SER A 434 -16.57 -9.65 25.73
C SER A 434 -15.04 -9.65 25.89
N ASN A 435 -14.40 -10.81 25.74
CA ASN A 435 -12.95 -10.94 25.58
C ASN A 435 -12.54 -12.02 24.55
N LEU A 436 -13.45 -12.50 23.70
CA LEU A 436 -13.17 -13.53 22.69
C LEU A 436 -13.84 -13.17 21.37
N VAL A 437 -13.03 -12.77 20.39
CA VAL A 437 -13.48 -12.44 19.03
C VAL A 437 -13.04 -13.53 18.07
N ALA A 438 -13.99 -14.03 17.26
CA ALA A 438 -13.72 -14.86 16.10
C ALA A 438 -13.66 -14.02 14.83
N ARG A 439 -12.83 -14.46 13.88
CA ARG A 439 -12.63 -13.85 12.56
C ARG A 439 -12.72 -14.95 11.50
N LEU A 440 -13.42 -14.68 10.41
CA LEU A 440 -13.48 -15.51 9.22
C LEU A 440 -13.30 -14.59 8.00
N THR A 441 -12.45 -14.97 7.06
CA THR A 441 -12.16 -14.16 5.87
C THR A 441 -12.06 -15.02 4.62
N GLY A 442 -12.44 -14.46 3.49
CA GLY A 442 -12.26 -15.04 2.16
C GLY A 442 -11.77 -13.98 1.19
N GLN A 443 -10.95 -14.39 0.23
CA GLN A 443 -10.57 -13.58 -0.93
C GLN A 443 -10.63 -14.46 -2.18
N VAL A 444 -11.11 -13.88 -3.28
CA VAL A 444 -11.01 -14.45 -4.62
C VAL A 444 -10.34 -13.42 -5.52
N VAL A 445 -9.24 -13.78 -6.19
CA VAL A 445 -8.60 -12.95 -7.22
C VAL A 445 -8.69 -13.68 -8.55
N HIS A 446 -9.47 -13.13 -9.48
CA HIS A 446 -9.62 -13.64 -10.85
C HIS A 446 -8.80 -12.76 -11.80
N ARG A 447 -7.70 -13.30 -12.32
CA ARG A 447 -6.78 -12.63 -13.24
C ARG A 447 -7.07 -13.09 -14.67
N THR A 448 -7.35 -12.15 -15.57
CA THR A 448 -7.51 -12.44 -17.01
C THR A 448 -6.41 -11.77 -17.82
N PHE A 449 -5.88 -12.47 -18.82
CA PHE A 449 -4.66 -12.06 -19.53
C PHE A 449 -4.92 -11.68 -21.01
N PRO A 450 -5.72 -10.65 -21.32
CA PRO A 450 -6.21 -10.36 -22.67
C PRO A 450 -5.14 -9.97 -23.69
N SER A 451 -3.89 -9.75 -23.26
CA SER A 451 -2.74 -9.43 -24.12
C SER A 451 -1.70 -10.57 -24.21
N SER A 452 -2.10 -11.81 -23.94
CA SER A 452 -1.20 -12.98 -23.96
C SER A 452 -1.92 -14.32 -24.18
N ASP A 453 -1.15 -15.37 -24.45
CA ASP A 453 -1.62 -16.76 -24.48
C ASP A 453 -1.65 -17.45 -23.09
N MET A 454 -1.48 -16.70 -21.97
CA MET A 454 -1.55 -17.27 -20.62
C MET A 454 -2.98 -17.64 -20.23
N GLU A 455 -3.15 -18.78 -19.56
CA GLU A 455 -4.44 -19.20 -19.01
C GLU A 455 -4.87 -18.29 -17.85
N ASN A 456 -6.15 -17.90 -17.84
CA ASN A 456 -6.73 -17.05 -16.80
C ASN A 456 -6.64 -17.73 -15.42
N ALA A 457 -5.93 -17.11 -14.48
CA ALA A 457 -5.69 -17.67 -13.15
C ALA A 457 -6.79 -17.24 -12.16
N VAL A 458 -7.21 -18.16 -11.30
CA VAL A 458 -8.07 -17.85 -10.14
C VAL A 458 -7.37 -18.30 -8.87
N GLU A 459 -7.28 -17.39 -7.92
CA GLU A 459 -6.64 -17.59 -6.62
C GLU A 459 -7.70 -17.44 -5.52
N TYR A 460 -7.79 -18.46 -4.68
CA TYR A 460 -8.73 -18.53 -3.56
C TYR A 460 -7.96 -18.53 -2.26
N THR A 461 -8.23 -17.57 -1.38
CA THR A 461 -7.67 -17.52 -0.02
C THR A 461 -8.80 -17.57 1.00
N ALA A 462 -8.71 -18.47 1.97
CA ALA A 462 -9.64 -18.58 3.09
C ALA A 462 -8.87 -18.50 4.40
N GLY A 463 -9.37 -17.74 5.38
CA GLY A 463 -8.74 -17.54 6.67
C GLY A 463 -9.73 -17.65 7.83
N ALA A 464 -9.28 -18.17 8.96
CA ALA A 464 -10.03 -18.17 10.21
C ALA A 464 -9.10 -17.86 11.38
N GLY A 465 -9.59 -17.09 12.35
CA GLY A 465 -8.79 -16.63 13.48
C GLY A 465 -9.60 -16.45 14.76
N LEU A 466 -8.91 -16.53 15.88
CA LEU A 466 -9.42 -16.27 17.22
C LEU A 466 -8.49 -15.29 17.93
N THR A 467 -9.09 -14.33 18.63
CA THR A 467 -8.38 -13.37 19.49
C THR A 467 -9.03 -13.40 20.87
N TRP A 468 -8.29 -13.90 21.87
CA TRP A 468 -8.74 -14.00 23.26
C TRP A 468 -7.98 -13.00 24.14
N GLY A 469 -8.65 -11.94 24.58
CA GLY A 469 -8.15 -11.02 25.59
C GLY A 469 -7.98 -11.71 26.95
N LEU A 470 -6.75 -12.08 27.29
CA LEU A 470 -6.39 -12.63 28.59
C LEU A 470 -6.45 -11.55 29.68
N ASN A 471 -6.07 -10.32 29.32
CA ASN A 471 -6.35 -9.09 30.05
C ASN A 471 -6.30 -7.89 29.09
N ARG A 472 -6.61 -6.68 29.57
CA ARG A 472 -6.66 -5.46 28.74
C ARG A 472 -5.38 -5.13 27.94
N TYR A 473 -4.22 -5.66 28.33
CA TYR A 473 -2.93 -5.42 27.68
C TYR A 473 -2.39 -6.65 26.92
N LEU A 474 -3.03 -7.82 27.03
CA LEU A 474 -2.49 -9.07 26.49
C LEU A 474 -3.59 -9.92 25.87
N ASP A 475 -3.51 -10.08 24.55
CA ASP A 475 -4.35 -11.02 23.81
C ASP A 475 -3.54 -12.28 23.43
N LEU A 476 -4.22 -13.43 23.40
CA LEU A 476 -3.77 -14.67 22.78
C LEU A 476 -4.42 -14.77 21.39
N THR A 477 -3.63 -14.93 20.34
CA THR A 477 -4.11 -15.14 18.98
C THR A 477 -3.85 -16.56 18.50
N ALA A 478 -4.75 -17.06 17.65
CA ALA A 478 -4.55 -18.27 16.86
C ALA A 478 -5.21 -18.07 15.49
N ASP A 479 -4.48 -18.38 14.42
CA ASP A 479 -4.86 -18.05 13.05
C ASP A 479 -4.48 -19.18 12.09
N VAL A 480 -5.34 -19.42 11.10
CA VAL A 480 -5.11 -20.34 9.97
C VAL A 480 -5.50 -19.66 8.67
N SER A 481 -4.65 -19.78 7.65
CA SER A 481 -4.92 -19.32 6.29
C SER A 481 -4.59 -20.44 5.30
N TYR A 482 -5.43 -20.59 4.28
CA TYR A 482 -5.25 -21.51 3.17
C TYR A 482 -5.45 -20.78 1.84
N GLN A 483 -4.43 -20.77 1.00
CA GLN A 483 -4.42 -20.18 -0.34
C GLN A 483 -4.29 -21.30 -1.38
N TRP A 484 -5.03 -21.20 -2.48
CA TRP A 484 -5.04 -22.19 -3.56
C TRP A 484 -5.27 -21.54 -4.92
N THR A 485 -4.36 -21.83 -5.86
CA THR A 485 -4.37 -21.30 -7.23
C THR A 485 -4.28 -22.48 -8.20
N PRO A 486 -5.42 -23.00 -8.71
CA PRO A 486 -5.48 -24.31 -9.35
C PRO A 486 -4.63 -24.43 -10.63
N VAL A 487 -4.54 -23.36 -11.41
CA VAL A 487 -3.81 -23.31 -12.70
C VAL A 487 -2.31 -23.60 -12.54
N TYR A 488 -1.74 -23.35 -11.35
CA TYR A 488 -0.32 -23.60 -11.05
C TYR A 488 -0.09 -24.84 -10.16
N ASP A 489 -1.15 -25.62 -9.89
CA ASP A 489 -1.23 -26.64 -8.82
C ASP A 489 -0.68 -26.13 -7.46
N SER A 490 -0.89 -24.83 -7.22
CA SER A 490 -0.25 -24.10 -6.13
C SER A 490 -1.16 -24.05 -4.91
N SER A 491 -0.65 -24.47 -3.75
CA SER A 491 -1.38 -24.39 -2.48
C SER A 491 -0.48 -24.01 -1.32
N GLU A 492 -1.00 -23.22 -0.39
CA GLU A 492 -0.29 -22.83 0.83
C GLU A 492 -1.22 -22.90 2.04
N LEU A 493 -0.74 -23.50 3.13
CA LEU A 493 -1.39 -23.53 4.43
C LEU A 493 -0.44 -22.90 5.46
N ARG A 494 -0.76 -21.69 5.96
CA ARG A 494 -0.11 -21.12 7.14
C ARG A 494 -0.99 -21.35 8.37
N VAL A 495 -0.42 -21.82 9.47
CA VAL A 495 -1.09 -21.98 10.77
C VAL A 495 -0.18 -21.43 11.85
N GLY A 496 -0.71 -20.66 12.79
CA GLY A 496 0.09 -20.12 13.88
C GLY A 496 -0.71 -19.66 15.08
N ALA A 497 0.00 -19.43 16.18
CA ALA A 497 -0.56 -18.90 17.41
C ALA A 497 0.49 -18.12 18.19
N GLY A 498 0.05 -17.20 19.06
CA GLY A 498 0.97 -16.42 19.88
C GLY A 498 0.29 -15.35 20.72
N LEU A 499 1.06 -14.35 21.12
CA LEU A 499 0.64 -13.31 22.03
C LEU A 499 0.77 -11.93 21.39
N VAL A 500 -0.18 -11.04 21.70
CA VAL A 500 -0.14 -9.61 21.35
C VAL A 500 -0.13 -8.81 22.64
N LEU A 501 0.97 -8.12 22.90
CA LEU A 501 1.09 -7.14 23.98
C LEU A 501 0.70 -5.77 23.43
N LYS A 502 -0.34 -5.15 23.96
CA LYS A 502 -0.93 -3.87 23.52
C LYS A 502 -1.01 -2.87 24.67
N ARG A 503 -0.97 -1.56 24.40
CA ARG A 503 -1.01 -0.51 25.43
C ARG A 503 -1.96 0.63 25.13
#